data_AF-A0A2V9Q9L6-F1
#
_entry.id   AF-A0A2V9Q9L6-F1
#
_cell.length_a   1.000
_cell.length_b   1.000
_cell.length_c   1.000
_cell.angle_alpha   90.00
_cell.angle_beta   90.00
_cell.angle_gamma   90.00
#
_symmetry.space_group_name_H-M   'P 1'
#
loop_
_entity.id
_entity.type
_entity.pdbx_description
1 polymer ?
#
loop_
_entity_poly.entity_id
_entity_poly.type
_entity_poly.pdbx_seq_one_letter_code
_entity_poly.pdbx_strand_id
1 'polypeptide(L)'
;LEILTKTLGKAGVVRKERTLYLVGQTRVHLDQVSDLGDFLELEVVLRPEQSKEEGKRIADGLLSTLGINRTDIIGEAYVDLLAPRAESIR
;
A
#
# COMPACT_ATOMS: atom_id res chain seq x y z
N LEU A 1 -13.06 -4.87 18.37
CA LEU A 1 -13.16 -3.61 17.58
C LEU A 1 -14.03 -2.56 18.26
N GLU A 2 -15.20 -2.91 18.82
CA GLU A 2 -16.17 -1.92 19.34
C GLU A 2 -15.60 -0.90 20.34
N ILE A 3 -14.82 -1.34 21.34
CA ILE A 3 -14.19 -0.44 22.32
C ILE A 3 -13.19 0.50 21.63
N LEU A 4 -12.35 -0.01 20.74
CA LEU A 4 -11.38 0.81 20.00
C LEU A 4 -12.08 1.83 19.08
N THR A 5 -13.15 1.43 18.40
CA THR A 5 -13.95 2.35 17.59
C THR A 5 -14.64 3.41 18.44
N LYS A 6 -15.14 3.05 19.63
CA LYS A 6 -15.73 4.02 20.57
C LYS A 6 -14.70 5.00 21.12
N THR A 7 -13.45 4.57 21.33
CA THR A 7 -12.40 5.41 21.91
C THR A 7 -11.64 6.24 20.87
N LEU A 8 -11.33 5.69 19.69
CA LEU A 8 -10.50 6.33 18.65
C LEU A 8 -11.30 6.82 17.45
N GLY A 9 -12.57 6.44 17.33
CA GLY A 9 -13.36 6.67 16.14
C GLY A 9 -13.06 5.66 15.03
N LYS A 10 -13.62 5.94 13.84
CA LYS A 10 -13.44 5.15 12.62
C LYS A 10 -13.05 6.10 11.49
N ALA A 11 -11.87 5.89 10.91
CA ALA A 11 -11.39 6.70 9.80
C ALA A 11 -12.16 6.45 8.49
N GLY A 12 -12.56 5.19 8.24
CA GLY A 12 -13.31 4.83 7.04
C GLY A 12 -13.50 3.33 6.89
N VAL A 13 -14.01 2.90 5.74
CA VAL A 13 -14.04 1.49 5.31
C VAL A 13 -13.45 1.40 3.92
N VAL A 14 -12.42 0.57 3.76
CA VAL A 14 -11.86 0.21 2.45
C VAL A 14 -12.37 -1.16 2.08
N ARG A 15 -13.01 -1.29 0.91
CA ARG A 15 -13.36 -2.59 0.32
C ARG A 15 -12.43 -2.84 -0.86
N LYS A 16 -11.83 -4.03 -0.91
CA LYS A 16 -10.91 -4.41 -1.98
C LYS A 16 -10.88 -5.91 -2.20
N GLU A 17 -10.59 -6.30 -3.44
CA GLU A 17 -10.17 -7.64 -3.80
C GLU A 17 -8.65 -7.66 -3.95
N ARG A 18 -7.98 -8.64 -3.36
CA ARG A 18 -6.51 -8.76 -3.38
C ARG A 18 -6.11 -10.08 -4.00
N THR A 19 -5.32 -10.01 -5.06
CA THR A 19 -4.52 -11.15 -5.53
C THR A 19 -3.11 -11.03 -4.97
N LEU A 20 -2.68 -12.02 -4.20
CA LEU A 20 -1.34 -12.07 -3.61
C LEU A 20 -0.44 -13.02 -4.38
N TYR A 21 0.72 -12.53 -4.81
CA TYR A 21 1.84 -13.34 -5.29
C TYR A 21 3.01 -13.29 -4.32
N LEU A 22 3.77 -14.38 -4.26
CA LEU A 22 5.03 -14.44 -3.54
C LEU A 22 6.17 -14.53 -4.55
N VAL A 23 7.04 -13.53 -4.56
CA VAL A 23 8.25 -13.48 -5.40
C VAL A 23 9.45 -13.44 -4.48
N GLY A 24 10.06 -14.60 -4.25
CA GLY A 24 11.11 -14.74 -3.25
C GLY A 24 10.60 -14.37 -1.85
N GLN A 25 11.17 -13.30 -1.26
CA GLN A 25 10.78 -12.78 0.07
C GLN A 25 9.82 -11.57 -0.01
N THR A 26 9.39 -11.20 -1.20
CA THR A 26 8.49 -10.07 -1.41
C THR A 26 7.08 -10.57 -1.63
N ARG A 27 6.13 -9.98 -0.90
CA ARG A 27 4.70 -10.12 -1.18
C ARG A 27 4.30 -9.05 -2.18
N VAL A 28 3.67 -9.47 -3.26
CA VAL A 28 3.19 -8.60 -4.33
C VAL A 28 1.67 -8.63 -4.28
N HIS A 29 1.06 -7.51 -3.90
CA HIS A 29 -0.39 -7.39 -3.83
C HIS A 29 -0.90 -6.66 -5.08
N LEU A 30 -1.78 -7.29 -5.83
CA LEU A 30 -2.64 -6.63 -6.81
C LEU A 30 -3.98 -6.39 -6.15
N ASP A 31 -4.25 -5.12 -5.83
CA ASP A 31 -5.45 -4.70 -5.12
C ASP A 31 -6.39 -3.99 -6.09
N GLN A 32 -7.60 -4.53 -6.27
CA GLN A 32 -8.71 -3.80 -6.87
C GLN A 32 -9.54 -3.17 -5.75
N VAL A 33 -9.37 -1.86 -5.56
CA VAL A 33 -9.99 -1.11 -4.47
C VAL A 33 -11.26 -0.42 -4.98
N SER A 34 -12.39 -0.67 -4.31
CA SER A 34 -13.66 -0.01 -4.64
C SER A 34 -13.49 1.51 -4.62
N ASP A 35 -13.98 2.18 -5.66
CA ASP A 35 -13.95 3.63 -5.86
C ASP A 35 -12.56 4.28 -6.04
N LEU A 36 -11.46 3.49 -6.03
CA LEU A 36 -10.10 3.99 -6.32
C LEU A 36 -9.43 3.33 -7.54
N GLY A 37 -9.84 2.11 -7.91
CA GLY A 37 -9.24 1.37 -9.03
C GLY A 37 -8.17 0.36 -8.61
N ASP A 38 -7.22 0.10 -9.50
CA ASP A 38 -6.22 -0.96 -9.33
C ASP A 38 -4.89 -0.41 -8.79
N PHE A 39 -4.30 -1.15 -7.84
CA PHE A 39 -3.05 -0.79 -7.18
C PHE A 39 -2.11 -1.99 -7.08
N LEU A 40 -0.81 -1.71 -7.13
CA LEU A 40 0.26 -2.66 -6.81
C LEU A 40 0.94 -2.25 -5.50
N GLU A 41 1.03 -3.16 -4.55
CA GLU A 41 1.81 -2.98 -3.32
C GLU A 41 2.95 -4.02 -3.26
N LEU A 42 4.16 -3.58 -2.87
CA LEU A 42 5.32 -4.44 -2.65
C LEU A 42 5.73 -4.40 -1.17
N GLU A 43 5.57 -5.53 -0.48
CA GLU A 43 6.03 -5.71 0.91
C GLU A 43 7.23 -6.65 0.93
N VAL A 44 8.43 -6.10 1.10
CA VAL A 44 9.65 -6.89 1.28
C VAL A 44 9.76 -7.31 2.74
N VAL A 45 9.63 -8.60 3.01
CA VAL A 45 9.82 -9.14 4.36
C VAL A 45 11.32 -9.27 4.62
N LEU A 46 11.86 -8.35 5.42
CA LEU A 46 13.28 -8.36 5.79
C LEU A 46 13.62 -9.58 6.63
N ARG A 47 14.73 -10.22 6.31
CA ARG A 47 15.38 -11.19 7.19
C ARG A 47 16.10 -10.48 8.34
N PRO A 48 16.37 -11.16 9.47
CA PRO A 48 17.01 -10.54 10.64
C PRO A 48 18.32 -9.82 10.34
N GLU A 49 19.09 -10.32 9.37
CA GLU A 49 20.38 -9.78 8.94
C GLU A 49 20.27 -8.62 7.94
N GLN A 50 19.08 -8.35 7.40
CA GLN A 50 18.89 -7.37 6.34
C GLN A 50 18.51 -5.99 6.89
N SER A 51 19.14 -4.97 6.31
CA SER A 51 18.81 -3.56 6.51
C SER A 51 17.56 -3.13 5.73
N LYS A 52 17.01 -1.97 6.11
CA LYS A 52 15.92 -1.34 5.36
C LYS A 52 16.35 -0.95 3.95
N GLU A 53 17.60 -0.53 3.79
CA GLU A 53 18.21 -0.15 2.52
C GLU A 53 18.32 -1.35 1.58
N GLU A 54 18.64 -2.53 2.11
CA GLU A 54 18.59 -3.80 1.37
C GLU A 54 17.17 -4.13 0.91
N GLY A 55 16.18 -4.02 1.80
CA GLY A 55 14.77 -4.19 1.44
C GLY A 55 14.34 -3.24 0.33
N LYS A 56 14.71 -1.97 0.45
CA LYS A 56 14.40 -0.95 -0.55
C LYS A 56 15.03 -1.27 -1.90
N ARG A 57 16.28 -1.76 -1.95
CA ARG A 57 16.91 -2.21 -3.20
C ARG A 57 16.17 -3.38 -3.84
N ILE A 58 15.67 -4.33 -3.05
CA ILE A 58 14.85 -5.45 -3.55
C ILE A 58 13.54 -4.93 -4.16
N ALA A 59 12.85 -4.02 -3.46
CA ALA A 59 11.62 -3.39 -3.95
C ALA A 59 11.87 -2.59 -5.25
N ASP A 60 12.91 -1.76 -5.26
CA ASP A 60 13.33 -0.96 -6.43
C ASP A 60 13.62 -1.86 -7.65
N GLY A 61 14.26 -3.02 -7.46
CA GLY A 61 14.49 -4.00 -8.52
C GLY A 61 13.22 -4.63 -9.08
N LEU A 62 12.25 -4.94 -8.21
CA LEU A 62 10.95 -5.46 -8.64
C LEU A 62 10.13 -4.40 -9.39
N LEU A 63 10.10 -3.15 -8.92
CA LEU A 63 9.46 -2.04 -9.65
C LEU A 63 10.03 -1.89 -11.06
N SER A 64 11.37 -1.91 -11.18
CA SER A 64 12.04 -1.84 -12.48
C SER A 64 11.69 -3.01 -13.39
N THR A 65 11.56 -4.22 -12.84
CA THR A 65 11.20 -5.43 -13.60
C THR A 65 9.75 -5.39 -14.09
N LEU A 66 8.86 -4.81 -13.28
CA LEU A 66 7.44 -4.61 -13.61
C LEU A 66 7.19 -3.38 -14.49
N GLY A 67 8.23 -2.57 -14.78
CA GLY A 67 8.12 -1.38 -15.61
C GLY A 67 7.41 -0.20 -14.93
N ILE A 68 7.40 -0.16 -13.60
CA ILE A 68 6.69 0.87 -12.82
C ILE A 68 7.63 2.04 -12.52
N ASN A 69 7.18 3.26 -12.80
CA ASN A 69 7.98 4.45 -12.53
C ASN A 69 7.84 4.86 -11.06
N ARG A 70 8.89 5.48 -10.52
CA ARG A 70 8.83 6.09 -9.19
C ARG A 70 7.80 7.22 -9.08
N THR A 71 7.45 7.87 -10.19
CA THR A 71 6.38 8.87 -10.23
C THR A 71 4.99 8.28 -10.01
N ASP A 72 4.83 6.97 -10.18
CA ASP A 72 3.56 6.26 -9.99
C ASP A 72 3.40 5.77 -8.54
N ILE A 73 4.41 5.98 -7.70
CA ILE A 73 4.38 5.60 -6.28
C ILE A 73 3.49 6.58 -5.52
N ILE A 74 2.53 6.01 -4.79
CA ILE A 74 1.61 6.74 -3.91
C ILE A 74 2.04 6.47 -2.47
N GLY A 75 2.11 7.51 -1.64
CA GLY A 75 2.53 7.42 -0.24
C GLY A 75 1.38 7.33 0.76
N GLU A 76 0.17 7.65 0.29
CA GLU A 76 -1.07 7.72 1.04
C GLU A 76 -1.71 6.33 1.20
N ALA A 77 -2.38 6.09 2.34
CA ALA A 77 -3.18 4.90 2.50
C ALA A 77 -4.51 5.01 1.73
N TYR A 78 -5.09 3.88 1.32
CA TYR A 78 -6.38 3.87 0.61
C TYR A 78 -7.50 4.60 1.36
N VAL A 79 -7.51 4.54 2.69
CA VAL A 79 -8.53 5.23 3.50
C VAL A 79 -8.42 6.75 3.41
N ASP A 80 -7.20 7.28 3.23
CA ASP A 80 -6.95 8.70 3.08
C ASP A 80 -7.31 9.17 1.67
N LEU A 81 -7.05 8.33 0.66
CA LEU A 81 -7.47 8.57 -0.73
C LEU A 81 -9.01 8.53 -0.90
N LEU A 82 -9.70 7.69 -0.12
CA LEU A 82 -11.16 7.61 -0.08
C LEU A 82 -11.80 8.70 0.78
N ALA A 83 -11.03 9.37 1.66
CA ALA A 83 -11.57 10.44 2.47
C ALA A 83 -12.01 11.59 1.55
N PRO A 84 -13.13 12.29 1.86
CA PRO A 84 -13.49 13.50 1.14
C PRO A 84 -12.30 14.45 1.20
N ARG A 85 -11.75 14.81 0.04
CA ARG A 85 -10.67 15.79 -0.04
C ARG A 85 -11.15 17.04 0.68
N ALA A 86 -10.58 17.36 1.84
CA ALA A 86 -10.86 18.62 2.50
C ALA A 86 -10.64 19.71 1.45
N GLU A 87 -11.69 20.49 1.16
CA GLU A 87 -11.63 21.54 0.17
C GLU A 87 -10.37 22.37 0.40
N SER A 88 -9.60 22.57 -0.66
CA SER A 88 -8.51 23.52 -0.67
C SER A 88 -9.12 24.87 -0.31
N ILE A 89 -8.95 25.31 0.94
CA ILE A 89 -9.25 26.68 1.35
C ILE A 89 -8.40 27.56 0.44
N ARG A 90 -9.07 28.30 -0.44
CA ARG A 90 -8.47 29.38 -1.23
C ARG A 90 -8.05 30.53 -0.34
#